data_AF-A0A699ZJN5-F1
#
_entry.id   AF-A0A699ZJN5-F1
#
_cell.length_a   1.000
_cell.length_b   1.000
_cell.length_c   1.000
_cell.angle_alpha   90.00
_cell.angle_beta   90.00
_cell.angle_gamma   90.00
#
_symmetry.space_group_name_H-M   'P 1'
#
loop_
_entity.id
_entity.type
_entity.pdbx_description
1 polymer ?
#
loop_
_entity_poly.entity_id
_entity_poly.type
_entity_poly.pdbx_seq_one_letter_code
_entity_poly.pdbx_strand_id
1 'polypeptide(L)'
;MLSWAGFKEHRQDNLVYFTYNVPQPTSSQASSRRTTPRPKSFQDEQGYTALAAQPAASAAPIVLLHGVGLGLLPYIRMLVSLAATGAPVIAVEYKHVGQRWCKDVPSLTDLRDTVLAILRKHGYGIAPAFTRLSSRDELVPAEQLAAWAHSYTTATVEYAPHLAHADILNAGPEQDVLLAKILHMINSATSTSQPPITGQPQPQPQPQLLPVELQQLGSP
;
A
#
# COMPACT_ATOMS: atom_id res chain seq x y z
N MET A 1 20.91 -4.89 -8.50
CA MET A 1 21.38 -5.11 -7.11
C MET A 1 20.55 -6.15 -6.37
N LEU A 2 19.21 -6.12 -6.42
CA LEU A 2 18.36 -7.09 -5.70
C LEU A 2 18.06 -8.40 -6.47
N SER A 3 18.57 -8.54 -7.69
CA SER A 3 18.30 -9.69 -8.57
C SER A 3 18.77 -11.03 -7.99
N TRP A 4 19.86 -11.03 -7.20
CA TRP A 4 20.33 -12.24 -6.51
C TRP A 4 19.32 -12.77 -5.48
N ALA A 5 18.45 -11.90 -4.95
CA ALA A 5 17.38 -12.25 -4.02
C ALA A 5 16.05 -12.53 -4.74
N GLY A 6 16.06 -12.69 -6.06
CA GLY A 6 14.88 -13.00 -6.88
C GLY A 6 14.00 -11.81 -7.24
N PHE A 7 14.37 -10.58 -6.88
CA PHE A 7 13.66 -9.40 -7.34
C PHE A 7 13.86 -9.17 -8.84
N LYS A 8 12.80 -8.78 -9.54
CA LYS A 8 12.87 -8.36 -10.94
C LYS A 8 13.16 -6.86 -11.00
N GLU A 9 14.21 -6.47 -11.72
CA GLU A 9 14.52 -5.06 -11.99
C GLU A 9 13.65 -4.52 -13.12
N HIS A 10 13.19 -3.29 -12.96
CA HIS A 10 12.41 -2.56 -13.94
C HIS A 10 12.88 -1.11 -14.03
N ARG A 11 12.45 -0.45 -15.10
CA ARG A 11 12.65 0.98 -15.31
C ARG A 11 11.32 1.65 -15.66
N GLN A 12 11.13 2.83 -15.12
CA GLN A 12 10.07 3.75 -15.46
C GLN A 12 10.70 5.14 -15.54
N ASP A 13 10.76 5.71 -16.75
CA ASP A 13 11.47 6.96 -17.01
C ASP A 13 12.95 6.87 -16.55
N ASN A 14 13.41 7.80 -15.71
CA ASN A 14 14.78 7.80 -15.16
C ASN A 14 14.91 7.01 -13.84
N LEU A 15 13.86 6.31 -13.42
CA LEU A 15 13.77 5.64 -12.14
C LEU A 15 13.92 4.12 -12.28
N VAL A 16 14.69 3.53 -11.35
CA VAL A 16 14.86 2.08 -11.24
C VAL A 16 14.01 1.59 -10.09
N TYR A 17 13.24 0.53 -10.29
CA TYR A 17 12.49 -0.11 -9.22
C TYR A 17 12.57 -1.63 -9.34
N PHE A 18 12.31 -2.31 -8.23
CA PHE A 18 12.41 -3.76 -8.11
C PHE A 18 11.08 -4.32 -7.64
N THR A 19 10.67 -5.45 -8.19
CA THR A 19 9.42 -6.11 -7.78
C THR A 19 9.66 -7.53 -7.33
N TYR A 20 8.91 -7.97 -6.31
CA TYR A 20 8.85 -9.36 -5.85
C TYR A 20 7.39 -9.74 -5.54
N ASN A 21 6.96 -10.96 -5.85
CA ASN A 21 5.56 -11.43 -5.73
C ASN A 21 4.50 -10.57 -6.43
N VAL A 22 4.89 -9.65 -7.33
CA VAL A 22 3.94 -8.84 -8.09
C VAL A 22 3.37 -9.68 -9.24
N PRO A 23 2.04 -9.91 -9.29
CA PRO A 23 1.40 -10.62 -10.38
C PRO A 23 1.79 -9.98 -11.72
N GLN A 24 2.27 -10.80 -12.64
CA GLN A 24 2.51 -10.29 -13.99
C GLN A 24 1.16 -10.06 -14.65
N PRO A 25 0.92 -8.89 -15.30
CA PRO A 25 -0.23 -8.75 -16.16
C PRO A 25 -0.14 -9.86 -17.21
N THR A 26 -1.11 -10.78 -17.21
CA THR A 26 -1.16 -11.84 -18.20
C THR A 26 -1.25 -11.18 -19.56
N SER A 27 -0.27 -11.44 -20.43
CA SER A 27 -0.12 -10.83 -21.75
C SER A 27 -1.24 -11.20 -22.75
N SER A 28 -2.34 -11.79 -22.28
CA SER A 28 -3.39 -12.43 -23.07
C SER A 28 -4.41 -11.46 -23.70
N GLN A 29 -4.19 -10.15 -23.70
CA GLN A 29 -5.09 -9.18 -24.37
C GLN A 29 -4.40 -8.17 -25.29
N ALA A 30 -3.18 -8.44 -25.76
CA ALA A 30 -2.52 -7.59 -26.76
C ALA A 30 -2.65 -8.17 -28.18
N SER A 31 -3.85 -8.19 -28.75
CA SER A 31 -4.01 -8.31 -30.21
C SER A 31 -5.26 -7.58 -30.72
N SER A 32 -5.11 -6.28 -30.98
CA SER A 32 -5.78 -5.51 -32.04
C SER A 32 -5.31 -4.06 -31.95
N ARG A 33 -4.12 -3.78 -32.48
CA ARG A 33 -3.65 -2.40 -32.67
C ARG A 33 -4.37 -1.82 -33.88
N ARG A 34 -5.44 -1.05 -33.62
CA ARG A 34 -6.02 -0.14 -34.61
C ARG A 34 -5.15 1.12 -34.64
N THR A 35 -4.41 1.29 -35.73
CA THR A 35 -3.64 2.49 -36.03
C THR A 35 -4.60 3.64 -36.32
N THR A 36 -4.58 4.70 -35.49
CA THR A 36 -5.11 6.01 -35.89
C THR A 36 -4.10 7.11 -35.54
N PRO A 37 -4.03 8.19 -36.34
CA PRO A 37 -3.05 9.27 -36.14
C PRO A 37 -3.43 10.17 -34.97
N ARG A 38 -2.42 10.62 -34.23
CA ARG A 38 -2.50 11.48 -33.04
C ARG A 38 -2.61 12.97 -33.43
N PRO A 39 -3.69 13.70 -33.07
CA PRO A 39 -3.70 15.16 -33.11
C PRO A 39 -2.95 15.74 -31.89
N LYS A 40 -2.30 16.89 -32.08
CA LYS A 40 -1.69 17.70 -31.03
C LYS A 40 -2.72 18.70 -30.50
N SER A 41 -3.16 18.53 -29.27
CA SER A 41 -3.65 19.63 -28.42
C SER A 41 -3.57 19.20 -26.97
N PHE A 42 -2.97 20.07 -26.15
CA PHE A 42 -2.73 19.88 -24.73
C PHE A 42 -3.59 20.93 -24.04
N GLN A 43 -4.80 20.55 -23.64
CA GLN A 43 -5.70 21.26 -22.73
C GLN A 43 -6.79 20.27 -22.36
N ASP A 44 -6.73 19.75 -21.13
CA ASP A 44 -7.83 19.74 -20.16
C ASP A 44 -7.45 18.87 -18.96
N GLU A 45 -7.34 19.53 -17.80
CA GLU A 45 -7.47 18.92 -16.49
C GLU A 45 -8.94 18.58 -16.22
N GLN A 46 -9.16 17.61 -15.32
CA GLN A 46 -10.44 17.12 -14.78
C GLN A 46 -11.08 15.93 -15.54
N GLY A 47 -10.76 14.73 -15.06
CA GLY A 47 -11.40 13.50 -15.53
C GLY A 47 -10.82 12.21 -14.94
N TYR A 48 -10.69 12.10 -13.62
CA TYR A 48 -10.40 10.81 -12.97
C TYR A 48 -11.68 9.96 -12.86
N THR A 49 -12.16 9.42 -13.98
CA THR A 49 -13.18 8.36 -13.98
C THR A 49 -12.89 7.33 -15.07
N ALA A 50 -12.33 6.19 -14.65
CA ALA A 50 -12.70 4.86 -15.13
C ALA A 50 -11.88 3.80 -14.36
N LEU A 51 -12.43 3.34 -13.22
CA LEU A 51 -12.03 2.09 -12.58
C LEU A 51 -12.51 0.93 -13.48
N ALA A 52 -11.64 0.47 -14.37
CA ALA A 52 -11.86 -0.74 -15.14
C ALA A 52 -11.45 -1.97 -14.32
N ALA A 53 -12.36 -2.95 -14.28
CA ALA A 53 -12.32 -4.30 -13.72
C ALA A 53 -11.00 -4.76 -13.06
N GLN A 54 -11.03 -4.92 -11.73
CA GLN A 54 -9.99 -5.57 -10.93
C GLN A 54 -10.02 -7.10 -11.14
N PRO A 55 -8.95 -7.72 -11.66
CA PRO A 55 -8.80 -9.16 -11.60
C PRO A 55 -8.44 -9.60 -10.17
N ALA A 56 -9.12 -10.64 -9.69
CA ALA A 56 -8.87 -11.47 -8.50
C ALA A 56 -8.04 -10.82 -7.38
N ALA A 57 -8.75 -10.23 -6.39
CA ALA A 57 -8.29 -9.81 -5.05
C ALA A 57 -6.76 -9.82 -4.86
N SER A 58 -6.05 -8.94 -5.56
CA SER A 58 -4.60 -8.87 -5.44
C SER A 58 -4.29 -8.20 -4.10
N ALA A 59 -3.53 -8.90 -3.26
CA ALA A 59 -3.10 -8.37 -1.98
C ALA A 59 -2.47 -6.98 -2.18
N ALA A 60 -2.78 -6.05 -1.28
CA ALA A 60 -2.26 -4.68 -1.35
C ALA A 60 -0.71 -4.71 -1.43
N PRO A 61 -0.10 -3.93 -2.35
CA PRO A 61 1.35 -3.96 -2.51
C PRO A 61 2.03 -3.19 -1.38
N ILE A 62 3.20 -3.66 -0.98
CA ILE A 62 4.12 -2.94 -0.09
C ILE A 62 5.05 -2.13 -0.99
N VAL A 63 4.94 -0.81 -0.94
CA VAL A 63 5.85 0.09 -1.63
C VAL A 63 6.90 0.60 -0.65
N LEU A 64 8.16 0.29 -0.90
CA LEU A 64 9.29 0.80 -0.13
C LEU A 64 9.99 1.93 -0.89
N LEU A 65 10.03 3.10 -0.27
CA LEU A 65 10.78 4.27 -0.72
C LEU A 65 11.95 4.48 0.24
N HIS A 66 13.18 4.64 -0.27
CA HIS A 66 14.33 4.90 0.60
C HIS A 66 14.52 6.39 0.89
N GLY A 67 15.11 6.69 2.05
CA GLY A 67 15.58 8.03 2.41
C GLY A 67 16.93 8.39 1.78
N VAL A 68 17.43 9.59 2.11
CA VAL A 68 18.73 10.10 1.64
C VAL A 68 19.87 9.20 2.14
N GLY A 69 20.82 8.84 1.27
CA GLY A 69 21.99 8.03 1.66
C GLY A 69 22.31 6.93 0.64
N LEU A 70 22.46 5.68 1.08
CA LEU A 70 22.98 4.58 0.25
C LEU A 70 21.94 3.91 -0.67
N GLY A 71 20.79 4.56 -0.92
CA GLY A 71 19.69 3.97 -1.69
C GLY A 71 19.05 2.78 -0.98
N LEU A 72 18.76 1.70 -1.72
CA LEU A 72 18.12 0.49 -1.17
C LEU A 72 19.08 -0.44 -0.40
N LEU A 73 20.40 -0.20 -0.42
CA LEU A 73 21.39 -1.09 0.20
C LEU A 73 21.12 -1.34 1.70
N PRO A 74 20.85 -0.32 2.54
CA PRO A 74 20.56 -0.55 3.96
C PRO A 74 19.24 -1.29 4.22
N TYR A 75 18.36 -1.36 3.22
CA TYR A 75 17.02 -1.93 3.33
C TYR A 75 16.98 -3.38 2.86
N ILE A 76 18.09 -3.98 2.42
CA ILE A 76 18.10 -5.34 1.85
C ILE A 76 17.50 -6.37 2.81
N ARG A 77 17.89 -6.37 4.09
CA ARG A 77 17.35 -7.31 5.08
C ARG A 77 15.83 -7.18 5.17
N MET A 78 15.33 -5.96 5.35
CA MET A 78 13.90 -5.71 5.44
C MET A 78 13.16 -6.08 4.15
N LEU A 79 13.73 -5.78 2.98
CA LEU A 79 13.14 -6.15 1.68
C LEU A 79 13.03 -7.66 1.50
N VAL A 80 14.05 -8.42 1.89
CA VAL A 80 14.01 -9.89 1.86
C VAL A 80 12.97 -10.41 2.84
N SER A 81 12.89 -9.85 4.06
CA SER A 81 11.86 -10.23 5.03
C SER A 81 10.44 -9.92 4.52
N LEU A 82 10.21 -8.77 3.89
CA LEU A 82 8.92 -8.41 3.29
C LEU A 82 8.58 -9.35 2.14
N ALA A 83 9.54 -9.69 1.27
CA ALA A 83 9.35 -10.62 0.18
C ALA A 83 8.99 -12.04 0.67
N ALA A 84 9.59 -12.49 1.77
CA ALA A 84 9.33 -13.79 2.37
C ALA A 84 7.90 -13.94 2.92
N THR A 85 7.19 -12.83 3.12
CA THR A 85 5.79 -12.86 3.57
C THR A 85 4.79 -13.30 2.50
N GLY A 86 5.21 -13.37 1.23
CA GLY A 86 4.33 -13.62 0.10
C GLY A 86 3.60 -12.36 -0.41
N ALA A 87 3.63 -11.25 0.33
CA ALA A 87 3.05 -9.99 -0.11
C ALA A 87 3.78 -9.44 -1.36
N PRO A 88 3.07 -8.75 -2.28
CA PRO A 88 3.71 -8.06 -3.39
C PRO A 88 4.57 -6.90 -2.87
N VAL A 89 5.83 -6.86 -3.27
CA VAL A 89 6.80 -5.81 -2.86
C VAL A 89 7.26 -5.03 -4.09
N ILE A 90 7.23 -3.71 -3.98
CA ILE A 90 7.79 -2.77 -4.95
C ILE A 90 8.80 -1.88 -4.22
N ALA A 91 10.09 -2.02 -4.54
CA ALA A 91 11.15 -1.22 -3.95
C ALA A 91 11.66 -0.20 -4.98
N VAL A 92 11.54 1.08 -4.66
CA VAL A 92 11.84 2.19 -5.57
C VAL A 92 13.19 2.79 -5.25
N GLU A 93 14.04 2.98 -6.26
CA GLU A 93 15.37 3.57 -6.10
C GLU A 93 15.49 4.92 -6.84
N TYR A 94 15.64 6.00 -6.08
CA TYR A 94 15.89 7.35 -6.57
C TYR A 94 17.38 7.66 -6.50
N LYS A 95 18.03 7.85 -7.65
CA LYS A 95 19.48 8.10 -7.73
C LYS A 95 19.95 9.29 -6.88
N HIS A 96 19.30 10.44 -7.03
CA HIS A 96 19.67 11.68 -6.32
C HIS A 96 19.49 11.58 -4.81
N VAL A 97 18.42 10.92 -4.35
CA VAL A 97 18.21 10.62 -2.92
C VAL A 97 19.26 9.62 -2.45
N GLY A 98 19.61 8.64 -3.28
CA GLY A 98 20.64 7.64 -3.02
C GLY A 98 22.08 8.17 -3.15
N GLN A 99 22.28 9.49 -3.14
CA GLN A 99 23.59 10.15 -3.29
C GLN A 99 24.40 9.71 -4.52
N ARG A 100 23.70 9.28 -5.59
CA ARG A 100 24.30 8.89 -6.86
C ARG A 100 24.15 10.02 -7.86
N TRP A 101 25.18 10.18 -8.69
CA TRP A 101 25.16 11.15 -9.78
C TRP A 101 23.98 10.89 -10.73
N CYS A 102 23.26 11.94 -11.07
CA CYS A 102 22.17 11.92 -12.04
C CYS A 102 22.20 13.21 -12.85
N LYS A 103 21.69 13.14 -14.08
CA LYS A 103 21.68 14.28 -15.00
C LYS A 103 20.69 15.37 -14.55
N ASP A 104 19.52 14.93 -14.11
CA ASP A 104 18.40 15.80 -13.75
C ASP A 104 17.83 15.34 -12.40
N VAL A 105 17.54 16.30 -11.52
CA VAL A 105 16.87 16.05 -10.23
C VAL A 105 15.37 16.29 -10.41
N PRO A 106 14.52 15.25 -10.30
CA PRO A 106 13.07 15.39 -10.45
C PRO A 106 12.46 16.18 -9.28
N SER A 107 11.32 16.84 -9.52
CA SER A 107 10.52 17.45 -8.47
C SER A 107 9.77 16.40 -7.64
N LEU A 108 9.29 16.75 -6.46
CA LEU A 108 8.44 15.84 -5.64
C LEU A 108 7.17 15.41 -6.39
N THR A 109 6.59 16.30 -7.20
CA THR A 109 5.44 15.99 -8.06
C THR A 109 5.80 14.91 -9.08
N ASP A 110 6.96 15.02 -9.73
CA ASP A 110 7.44 14.02 -10.68
C ASP A 110 7.66 12.66 -10.00
N LEU A 111 8.22 12.65 -8.78
CA LEU A 111 8.43 11.43 -8.02
C LEU A 111 7.11 10.75 -7.64
N ARG A 112 6.14 11.52 -7.16
CA ARG A 112 4.78 11.04 -6.86
C ARG A 112 4.14 10.42 -8.11
N ASP A 113 4.15 11.15 -9.22
CA ASP A 113 3.49 10.72 -10.44
C ASP A 113 4.16 9.48 -11.04
N THR A 114 5.49 9.37 -10.92
CA THR A 114 6.24 8.17 -11.29
C THR A 114 5.84 6.96 -10.45
N VAL A 115 5.71 7.10 -9.13
CA VAL A 115 5.27 6.00 -8.25
C VAL A 115 3.84 5.58 -8.55
N LEU A 116 2.93 6.52 -8.78
CA LEU A 116 1.56 6.24 -9.19
C LEU A 116 1.51 5.52 -10.55
N ALA A 117 2.35 5.92 -11.50
CA ALA A 117 2.47 5.22 -12.78
C ALA A 117 2.97 3.78 -12.61
N ILE A 118 3.96 3.54 -11.72
CA ILE A 118 4.45 2.20 -11.40
C ILE A 118 3.34 1.35 -10.78
N LEU A 119 2.59 1.88 -9.81
CA LEU A 119 1.48 1.17 -9.19
C LEU A 119 0.42 0.78 -10.22
N ARG A 120 -0.03 1.73 -11.04
CA ARG A 120 -1.01 1.48 -12.11
C ARG A 120 -0.51 0.45 -13.13
N LYS A 121 0.77 0.49 -13.49
CA LYS A 121 1.40 -0.47 -14.42
C LYS A 121 1.30 -1.91 -13.92
N HIS A 122 1.26 -2.12 -12.60
CA HIS A 122 1.09 -3.45 -11.99
C HIS A 122 -0.34 -3.73 -11.51
N GLY A 123 -1.31 -2.93 -11.94
CA GLY A 123 -2.72 -3.14 -11.62
C GLY A 123 -3.12 -2.72 -10.21
N TYR A 124 -2.31 -1.92 -9.52
CA TYR A 124 -2.60 -1.44 -8.18
C TYR A 124 -3.22 -0.03 -8.20
N GLY A 125 -4.21 0.17 -7.34
CA GLY A 125 -4.83 1.46 -7.06
C GLY A 125 -4.12 2.24 -5.94
N ILE A 126 -4.83 3.21 -5.37
CA ILE A 126 -4.37 3.90 -4.16
C ILE A 126 -4.49 2.93 -2.99
N ALA A 127 -3.42 2.79 -2.22
CA ALA A 127 -3.37 1.93 -1.03
C ALA A 127 -3.30 2.77 0.26
N PRO A 128 -3.75 2.22 1.40
CA PRO A 128 -3.48 2.83 2.70
C PRO A 128 -1.99 3.04 2.90
N ALA A 129 -1.61 4.21 3.41
CA ALA A 129 -0.23 4.52 3.73
C ALA A 129 0.06 4.18 5.20
N PHE A 130 1.21 3.58 5.45
CA PHE A 130 1.76 3.39 6.79
C PHE A 130 3.10 4.13 6.86
N THR A 131 3.35 4.84 7.95
CA THR A 131 4.61 5.54 8.17
C THR A 131 5.05 5.33 9.62
N ARG A 132 6.29 4.87 9.81
CA ARG A 132 6.94 4.80 11.13
C ARG A 132 7.98 5.91 11.21
N LEU A 133 7.91 6.72 12.25
CA LEU A 133 8.81 7.84 12.51
C LEU A 133 9.68 7.55 13.73
N SER A 134 10.98 7.82 13.61
CA SER A 134 11.92 7.80 14.73
C SER A 134 11.69 9.06 15.59
N SER A 135 11.37 8.91 16.87
CA SER A 135 11.07 10.08 17.72
C SER A 135 12.32 10.87 18.12
N ARG A 136 13.50 10.24 18.04
CA ARG A 136 14.80 10.89 18.29
C ARG A 136 15.49 11.28 16.98
N ASP A 137 14.74 11.44 15.90
CA ASP A 137 15.27 11.90 14.64
C ASP A 137 15.56 13.40 14.71
N GLU A 138 16.84 13.76 14.63
CA GLU A 138 17.28 15.17 14.63
C GLU A 138 17.28 15.78 13.23
N LEU A 139 17.13 14.97 12.18
CA LEU A 139 17.10 15.42 10.79
C LEU A 139 15.69 15.67 10.28
N VAL A 140 14.72 14.94 10.82
CA VAL A 140 13.30 15.06 10.46
C VAL A 140 12.49 15.50 11.67
N PRO A 141 11.72 16.59 11.57
CA PRO A 141 10.83 17.05 12.64
C PRO A 141 9.64 16.07 12.78
N ALA A 142 9.87 14.92 13.42
CA ALA A 142 8.96 13.78 13.43
C ALA A 142 7.58 14.11 14.02
N GLU A 143 7.53 14.95 15.05
CA GLU A 143 6.27 15.40 15.65
C GLU A 143 5.45 16.26 14.68
N GLN A 144 6.10 17.22 14.02
CA GLN A 144 5.46 18.09 13.04
C GLN A 144 5.00 17.30 11.82
N LEU A 145 5.80 16.33 11.36
CA LEU A 145 5.45 15.47 10.24
C LEU A 145 4.26 14.57 10.55
N ALA A 146 4.18 14.00 11.75
CA ALA A 146 3.02 13.22 12.15
C ALA A 146 1.76 14.08 12.28
N ALA A 147 1.86 15.26 12.90
CA ALA A 147 0.74 16.19 13.02
C ALA A 147 0.22 16.59 11.63
N TRP A 148 1.13 16.85 10.68
CA TRP A 148 0.78 17.07 9.28
C TRP A 148 0.11 15.83 8.66
N ALA A 149 0.70 14.64 8.81
CA ALA A 149 0.15 13.42 8.22
C ALA A 149 -1.26 13.11 8.75
N HIS A 150 -1.51 13.31 10.04
CA HIS A 150 -2.85 13.16 10.64
C HIS A 150 -3.85 14.21 10.14
N SER A 151 -3.38 15.42 9.83
CA SER A 151 -4.26 16.52 9.39
C SER A 151 -4.63 16.43 7.91
N TYR A 152 -3.76 15.84 7.08
CA TYR A 152 -3.89 15.90 5.62
C TYR A 152 -4.01 14.53 4.95
N THR A 153 -3.89 13.43 5.68
CA THR A 153 -3.90 12.08 5.11
C THR A 153 -4.66 11.10 6.00
N THR A 154 -5.03 9.95 5.43
CA THR A 154 -5.53 8.80 6.21
C THR A 154 -4.41 7.82 6.56
N ALA A 155 -3.14 8.26 6.54
CA ALA A 155 -2.01 7.39 6.81
C ALA A 155 -1.99 6.98 8.29
N THR A 156 -1.67 5.71 8.54
CA THR A 156 -1.34 5.25 9.88
C THR A 156 0.08 5.70 10.19
N VAL A 157 0.23 6.55 11.21
CA VAL A 157 1.53 7.04 11.69
C VAL A 157 1.86 6.37 13.02
N GLU A 158 3.07 5.82 13.13
CA GLU A 158 3.58 5.23 14.36
C GLU A 158 4.91 5.86 14.76
N TYR A 159 5.14 5.98 16.07
CA TYR A 159 6.40 6.43 16.62
C TYR A 159 7.24 5.27 17.17
N ALA A 160 8.55 5.32 16.91
CA ALA A 160 9.54 4.54 17.60
C ALA A 160 10.30 5.45 18.59
N PRO A 161 9.90 5.48 19.88
CA PRO A 161 10.35 6.49 20.83
C PRO A 161 11.86 6.44 21.12
N HIS A 162 12.48 5.28 20.92
CA HIS A 162 13.88 5.05 21.25
C HIS A 162 14.82 5.09 20.04
N LEU A 163 14.29 5.13 18.82
CA LEU A 163 15.09 5.12 17.60
C LEU A 163 15.48 6.55 17.20
N ALA A 164 16.75 6.74 16.86
CA ALA A 164 17.26 7.92 16.17
C ALA A 164 17.10 7.78 14.64
N HIS A 165 17.63 8.76 13.90
CA HIS A 165 17.63 8.72 12.44
C HIS A 165 18.29 7.45 11.93
N ALA A 166 17.61 6.73 11.02
CA ALA A 166 18.09 5.51 10.38
C ALA A 166 18.38 4.30 11.31
N ASP A 167 18.22 4.39 12.64
CA ASP A 167 18.44 3.27 13.57
C ASP A 167 17.58 2.04 13.23
N ILE A 168 16.38 2.27 12.68
CA ILE A 168 15.47 1.20 12.23
C ILE A 168 16.15 0.22 11.26
N LEU A 169 17.17 0.65 10.51
CA LEU A 169 17.88 -0.18 9.54
C LEU A 169 18.76 -1.24 10.22
N ASN A 170 19.16 -1.01 11.46
CA ASN A 170 20.00 -1.92 12.26
C ASN A 170 19.23 -2.57 13.42
N ALA A 171 18.08 -2.01 13.81
CA ALA A 171 17.23 -2.52 14.88
C ALA A 171 16.39 -3.72 14.41
N GLY A 172 17.02 -4.90 14.31
CA GLY A 172 16.37 -6.15 13.88
C GLY A 172 15.01 -6.42 14.56
N PRO A 173 14.93 -6.41 15.91
CA PRO A 173 13.66 -6.61 16.61
C PRO A 173 12.57 -5.59 16.23
N GLU A 174 12.95 -4.33 16.02
CA GLU A 174 12.01 -3.27 15.61
C GLU A 174 11.52 -3.47 14.16
N GLN A 175 12.39 -3.96 13.27
CA GLN A 175 11.98 -4.37 11.93
C GLN A 175 10.97 -5.51 12.00
N ASP A 176 11.18 -6.51 12.87
CA ASP A 176 10.29 -7.66 13.00
C ASP A 176 8.91 -7.23 13.52
N VAL A 177 8.86 -6.32 14.50
CA VAL A 177 7.60 -5.71 14.98
C VAL A 177 6.90 -4.94 13.85
N LEU A 178 7.63 -4.16 13.08
CA LEU A 178 7.10 -3.41 11.94
C LEU A 178 6.54 -4.36 10.87
N LEU A 179 7.27 -5.42 10.52
CA LEU A 179 6.86 -6.47 9.59
C LEU A 179 5.54 -7.12 10.03
N ALA A 180 5.44 -7.53 11.30
CA ALA A 180 4.22 -8.14 11.84
C ALA A 180 3.01 -7.19 11.73
N LYS A 181 3.20 -5.89 11.97
CA LYS A 181 2.14 -4.88 11.83
C LYS A 181 1.70 -4.66 10.39
N ILE A 182 2.65 -4.53 9.47
CA ILE A 182 2.35 -4.39 8.04
C ILE A 182 1.52 -5.59 7.57
N LEU A 183 1.90 -6.80 7.97
CA LEU A 183 1.15 -8.01 7.62
C LEU A 183 -0.25 -8.03 8.21
N HIS A 184 -0.40 -7.62 9.47
CA HIS A 184 -1.71 -7.48 10.08
C HIS A 184 -2.59 -6.52 9.28
N MET A 185 -2.07 -5.35 8.90
CA MET A 185 -2.82 -4.37 8.10
C MET A 185 -3.26 -4.92 6.74
N ILE A 186 -2.38 -5.63 6.03
CA ILE A 186 -2.68 -6.26 4.73
C ILE A 186 -3.79 -7.31 4.89
N ASN A 187 -3.69 -8.15 5.92
CA ASN A 187 -4.68 -9.20 6.18
C ASN A 187 -6.04 -8.60 6.59
N SER A 188 -6.05 -7.57 7.42
CA SER A 188 -7.28 -6.88 7.85
C SER A 188 -8.00 -6.17 6.70
N ALA A 189 -7.26 -5.56 5.76
CA ALA A 189 -7.85 -4.91 4.59
C ALA A 189 -8.56 -5.91 3.66
N THR A 190 -8.09 -7.16 3.63
CA THR A 190 -8.67 -8.23 2.81
C THR A 190 -10.00 -8.73 3.39
N SER A 191 -10.19 -8.69 4.71
CA SER A 191 -11.42 -9.16 5.35
C SER A 191 -12.63 -8.23 5.15
N THR A 192 -12.40 -6.92 5.02
CA THR A 192 -13.48 -5.92 4.90
C THR A 192 -14.14 -5.89 3.51
N SER A 193 -13.51 -6.51 2.51
CA SER A 193 -13.99 -6.49 1.12
C SER A 193 -14.90 -7.66 0.74
N GLN A 194 -15.24 -8.55 1.67
CA GLN A 194 -16.24 -9.59 1.43
C GLN A 194 -17.65 -8.95 1.47
N PRO A 195 -18.39 -8.91 0.35
CA PRO A 195 -19.73 -8.33 0.36
C PRO A 195 -20.61 -9.09 1.36
N PRO A 196 -21.51 -8.40 2.10
CA PRO A 196 -22.44 -9.08 2.97
C PRO A 196 -23.17 -10.15 2.16
N ILE A 197 -23.13 -11.40 2.63
CA ILE A 197 -23.83 -12.51 2.01
C ILE A 197 -25.32 -12.20 2.14
N THR A 198 -25.88 -11.47 1.18
CA THR A 198 -27.32 -11.26 0.99
C THR A 198 -27.91 -12.60 0.59
N GLY A 199 -28.18 -13.45 1.57
CA GLY A 199 -28.67 -14.81 1.31
C GLY A 199 -28.83 -15.71 2.52
N GLN A 200 -28.33 -15.36 3.71
CA GLN A 200 -28.78 -16.07 4.90
C GLN A 200 -30.21 -15.60 5.24
N PRO A 201 -31.21 -16.51 5.24
CA PRO A 201 -32.54 -16.19 5.71
C PRO A 201 -32.41 -15.72 7.14
N GLN A 202 -32.82 -14.48 7.39
CA GLN A 202 -32.96 -13.96 8.75
C GLN A 202 -33.84 -14.97 9.51
N PRO A 203 -33.36 -15.58 10.62
CA PRO A 203 -34.17 -16.52 11.37
C PRO A 203 -35.48 -15.82 11.72
N GLN A 204 -36.59 -16.36 11.21
CA GLN A 204 -37.91 -15.81 11.48
C GLN A 204 -38.05 -15.64 13.00
N PRO A 205 -38.48 -14.45 13.47
CA PRO A 205 -38.74 -14.26 14.89
C PRO A 205 -39.75 -15.34 15.32
N GLN A 206 -39.31 -16.24 16.20
CA GLN A 206 -40.19 -17.24 16.77
C GLN A 206 -41.33 -16.49 17.46
N PRO A 207 -42.60 -16.80 17.15
CA PRO A 207 -43.73 -16.17 17.81
C PRO A 207 -43.62 -16.46 19.31
N GLN A 208 -43.49 -15.39 20.10
CA GLN A 208 -43.52 -15.48 21.56
C GLN A 208 -44.91 -15.98 21.95
N LEU A 209 -44.99 -17.23 22.41
CA LEU A 209 -46.18 -17.78 23.04
C LEU A 209 -46.40 -16.98 24.34
N LEU A 210 -47.42 -16.11 24.32
CA LEU A 210 -47.87 -15.42 25.53
C LEU A 210 -48.35 -16.47 26.56
N PRO A 211 -48.00 -16.35 27.85
CA PRO A 211 -48.53 -17.20 28.88
C PRO A 211 -50.06 -17.03 28.96
N VAL A 212 -50.79 -18.14 28.84
CA VAL A 212 -52.23 -18.20 29.14
C VAL A 212 -52.35 -18.14 30.67
N GLU A 213 -52.40 -16.94 31.22
CA GLU A 213 -52.69 -16.73 32.63
C GLU A 213 -54.19 -16.86 32.88
N LEU A 214 -54.52 -17.70 33.87
CA LEU A 214 -55.86 -18.18 34.19
C LEU A 214 -56.89 -17.05 34.39
N GLN A 215 -57.95 -17.07 33.59
CA GLN A 215 -59.26 -16.54 33.98
C GLN A 215 -59.92 -17.50 34.98
N GLN A 216 -59.63 -17.36 36.27
CA GLN A 216 -60.52 -17.85 37.33
C GLN A 216 -60.42 -16.96 38.57
N LEU A 217 -61.46 -16.15 38.80
CA LEU A 217 -61.93 -15.52 40.06
C LEU A 217 -62.71 -14.27 39.64
N GLY A 218 -64.00 -14.08 39.89
CA GLY A 218 -65.05 -14.77 40.63
C GLY A 218 -66.28 -13.85 40.54
N SER A 219 -67.48 -14.42 40.50
CA SER A 219 -68.76 -13.69 40.66
C SER A 219 -69.32 -14.00 42.06
N PRO A 220 -70.21 -13.13 42.58
CA PRO A 220 -70.19 -12.58 43.95
C PRO A 220 -70.59 -13.54 45.08
#